data_AF-A0A1F4KFS0-F1
#
_entry.id   AF-A0A1F4KFS0-F1
#
_cell.length_a   1.000
_cell.length_b   1.000
_cell.length_c   1.000
_cell.angle_alpha   90.00
_cell.angle_beta   90.00
_cell.angle_gamma   90.00
#
_symmetry.space_group_name_H-M   'P 1'
#
loop_
_entity.id
_entity.type
_entity.pdbx_description
1 polymer ?
#
loop_
_entity_poly.entity_id
_entity_poly.type
_entity_poly.pdbx_seq_one_letter_code
_entity_poly.pdbx_strand_id
1 'polypeptide(L)' 'MFDKSGQWIHLETFDDFDNGLSELIDLWSSAATQTVKESALAHFKEDLDAAVLTWIDNRAKSKKYASIGKELAEFEEALK' A
#
# COMPACT_ATOMS: atom_id res chain seq x y z
N MET A 1 6.25 -0.26 4.50
CA MET A 1 6.92 1.06 4.71
C MET A 1 8.43 0.84 4.77
N PHE A 2 9.28 1.73 4.27
CA PHE A 2 10.74 1.50 4.35
C PHE A 2 11.29 1.79 5.75
N ASP A 3 12.05 0.86 6.32
CA ASP A 3 12.78 1.08 7.57
C ASP A 3 13.99 2.02 7.36
N LYS A 4 14.73 2.32 8.44
CA LYS A 4 15.93 3.16 8.38
C LYS A 4 17.05 2.57 7.51
N SER A 5 16.98 1.27 7.22
CA SER A 5 17.92 0.54 6.38
C SER A 5 17.49 0.55 4.90
N GLY A 6 16.32 1.11 4.58
CA GLY A 6 15.73 1.07 3.24
C GLY A 6 15.11 -0.30 2.90
N GLN A 7 14.81 -1.13 3.89
CA GLN A 7 14.11 -2.39 3.71
C GLN A 7 12.60 -2.19 3.86
N TRP A 8 11.82 -2.81 2.98
CA TRP A 8 10.37 -2.79 3.11
C TRP A 8 9.90 -3.59 4.34
N ILE A 9 9.16 -2.93 5.22
CA ILE A 9 8.40 -3.50 6.32
C ILE A 9 7.06 -3.96 5.75
N HIS A 10 6.82 -5.27 5.84
CA HIS A 10 5.59 -5.93 5.42
C HIS A 10 4.36 -5.36 6.16
N LEU A 11 3.28 -5.12 5.43
CA LEU A 11 2.02 -4.63 5.98
C LEU A 11 1.07 -5.81 6.26
N GLU A 12 0.58 -5.92 7.49
CA GLU A 12 -0.26 -7.07 7.91
C GLU A 12 -1.66 -6.65 8.36
N THR A 13 -1.76 -5.52 9.08
CA THR A 13 -3.01 -5.04 9.66
C THR A 13 -3.65 -3.94 8.81
N PHE A 14 -4.97 -3.75 8.95
CA PHE A 14 -5.66 -2.67 8.26
C PHE A 14 -5.03 -1.29 8.53
N ASP A 15 -4.65 -1.02 9.78
CA ASP A 15 -4.01 0.25 10.15
C ASP A 15 -2.63 0.39 9.49
N ASP A 16 -1.90 -0.71 9.27
CA ASP A 16 -0.63 -0.67 8.51
C ASP A 16 -0.87 -0.27 7.05
N PHE A 17 -1.96 -0.74 6.44
CA PHE A 17 -2.32 -0.37 5.07
C PHE A 17 -2.85 1.06 4.96
N ASP A 18 -3.66 1.51 5.91
CA ASP A 18 -4.22 2.87 5.95
C ASP A 18 -3.10 3.92 6.12
N ASN A 19 -2.21 3.69 7.10
CA ASN A 19 -1.02 4.53 7.29
C ASN A 19 -0.05 4.38 6.11
N GLY A 20 0.17 3.16 5.64
CA GLY A 20 1.07 2.87 4.53
C GLY A 20 0.66 3.54 3.22
N LEU A 21 -0.64 3.67 2.95
CA LEU A 21 -1.14 4.39 1.77
C LEU A 21 -0.89 5.89 1.89
N SER A 22 -1.11 6.46 3.08
CA SER A 22 -0.78 7.86 3.34
C SER A 22 0.72 8.13 3.16
N GLU A 23 1.58 7.27 3.69
CA GLU A 23 3.03 7.37 3.50
C GLU A 23 3.45 7.17 2.04
N LEU A 24 2.77 6.31 1.28
CA LEU A 24 3.03 6.11 -0.15
C LEU A 24 2.75 7.38 -0.94
N ILE A 25 1.66 8.09 -0.62
CA ILE A 25 1.29 9.37 -1.23
C ILE A 25 2.33 10.45 -0.88
N ASP A 26 2.74 10.52 0.38
CA ASP A 26 3.78 11.46 0.83
C ASP A 26 5.12 11.18 0.15
N LEU A 27 5.49 9.90 0.03
CA LEU A 27 6.69 9.47 -0.70
C LEU A 27 6.63 9.92 -2.16
N TRP A 28 5.48 9.79 -2.82
CA TRP A 28 5.32 10.22 -4.21
C TRP A 28 5.44 11.73 -4.39
N SER A 29 5.02 12.49 -3.39
CA SER A 29 5.15 13.96 -3.34
C SER A 29 6.55 14.43 -2.96
N SER A 30 7.42 13.52 -2.50
CA SER A 30 8.78 13.85 -2.06
C SER A 30 9.82 13.88 -3.21
N ALA A 31 11.05 14.28 -2.85
CA ALA A 31 12.21 14.25 -3.73
C ALA A 31 12.84 12.84 -3.91
N ALA A 32 12.19 11.78 -3.42
CA ALA A 32 12.64 10.41 -3.64
C ALA A 32 12.80 10.09 -5.14
N THR A 33 13.72 9.17 -5.46
CA THR A 33 13.93 8.75 -6.85
C THR A 33 12.72 7.98 -7.37
N GLN A 34 12.50 8.02 -8.69
CA GLN A 34 11.42 7.27 -9.33
C GLN A 34 11.47 5.78 -8.98
N THR A 35 12.67 5.19 -8.96
CA THR A 35 12.89 3.79 -8.59
C THR A 35 12.39 3.48 -7.18
N VAL A 36 12.68 4.34 -6.20
CA VAL A 36 12.22 4.13 -4.81
C VAL A 36 10.69 4.22 -4.71
N LYS A 37 10.10 5.19 -5.41
CA LYS A 37 8.65 5.34 -5.50
C LYS A 37 8.02 4.06 -6.07
N GLU A 38 8.45 3.64 -7.26
CA GLU A 38 7.94 2.45 -7.94
C GLU A 38 8.12 1.17 -7.10
N SER A 39 9.25 1.01 -6.42
CA SER A 39 9.46 -0.12 -5.50
C SER A 39 8.51 -0.09 -4.30
N ALA A 40 8.24 1.09 -3.71
CA ALA A 40 7.28 1.21 -2.62
C ALA A 40 5.87 0.82 -3.05
N LEU A 41 5.44 1.27 -4.23
CA LEU A 41 4.12 0.93 -4.78
C LEU A 41 4.01 -0.55 -5.10
N ALA A 42 5.06 -1.15 -5.68
CA ALA A 42 5.08 -2.58 -5.96
C ALA A 42 4.90 -3.41 -4.68
N HIS A 43 5.68 -3.12 -3.63
CA HIS A 43 5.56 -3.83 -2.35
C HIS A 43 4.22 -3.60 -1.66
N PHE A 44 3.69 -2.37 -1.69
CA PHE A 44 2.36 -2.09 -1.13
C PHE A 44 1.27 -2.95 -1.81
N LYS A 45 1.35 -3.08 -3.14
CA LYS A 45 0.41 -3.90 -3.93
C LYS A 45 0.53 -5.39 -3.61
N GLU A 46 1.76 -5.90 -3.52
CA GLU A 46 2.02 -7.30 -3.16
C GLU A 46 1.43 -7.65 -1.78
N ASP A 47 1.67 -6.79 -0.78
CA ASP A 47 1.15 -6.98 0.56
C ASP A 47 -0.39 -6.90 0.59
N LEU A 48 -0.98 -5.96 -0.15
CA LEU A 48 -2.43 -5.78 -0.20
C LEU A 48 -3.12 -6.97 -0.87
N ASP A 49 -2.58 -7.48 -1.97
CA ASP A 49 -3.11 -8.66 -2.65
C ASP A 49 -3.04 -9.89 -1.73
N ALA A 50 -1.93 -10.07 -1.00
CA ALA A 50 -1.80 -11.14 0.00
C ALA A 50 -2.83 -11.00 1.13
N ALA A 51 -3.06 -9.79 1.63
CA ALA A 51 -4.06 -9.53 2.67
C ALA A 51 -5.50 -9.79 2.18
N VAL A 52 -5.83 -9.39 0.95
CA VAL A 52 -7.14 -9.64 0.33
C VAL A 52 -7.39 -11.14 0.20
N LEU A 53 -6.39 -11.91 -0.27
CA LEU A 53 -6.48 -13.37 -0.37
C LEU A 53 -6.66 -14.02 1.00
N THR A 54 -5.92 -13.55 2.00
CA THR A 54 -5.99 -14.07 3.39
C THR A 54 -7.38 -13.92 3.99
N TRP A 55 -8.08 -12.83 3.65
CA TRP A 55 -9.38 -12.50 4.24
C TRP A 55 -10.56 -12.69 3.28
N ILE A 56 -10.41 -13.46 2.20
CA ILE A 56 -11.44 -13.60 1.16
C ILE A 56 -12.79 -14.12 1.71
N ASP A 57 -12.75 -15.02 2.69
CA ASP A 57 -13.96 -15.57 3.33
C ASP A 57 -14.47 -14.73 4.52
N ASN A 58 -13.71 -13.71 4.95
CA ASN A 58 -14.11 -12.81 6.04
C ASN A 58 -14.69 -11.51 5.49
N ARG A 59 -16.00 -11.53 5.19
CA ARG A 59 -16.73 -10.40 4.58
C ARG A 59 -16.42 -9.02 5.16
N ALA A 60 -16.31 -8.91 6.49
CA ALA A 60 -16.04 -7.63 7.14
C ALA A 60 -14.62 -7.14 6.84
N LYS A 61 -13.62 -8.02 6.92
CA LYS A 61 -12.25 -7.70 6.56
C LYS A 61 -12.08 -7.49 5.06
N SER A 62 -12.66 -8.34 4.20
CA SER A 62 -12.57 -8.17 2.75
C SER A 62 -13.08 -6.78 2.32
N LYS A 63 -14.18 -6.30 2.92
CA LYS A 63 -14.69 -4.95 2.64
C LYS A 63 -13.69 -3.85 3.03
N LYS A 64 -12.99 -3.99 4.15
CA LYS A 64 -11.97 -3.03 4.58
C LYS A 64 -10.79 -2.97 3.61
N TYR A 65 -10.20 -4.12 3.26
CA TYR A 65 -9.08 -4.16 2.31
C TYR A 65 -9.50 -3.77 0.88
N ALA A 66 -10.75 -4.02 0.48
CA ALA A 66 -11.29 -3.53 -0.78
C ALA A 66 -11.40 -1.99 -0.83
N SER A 67 -11.66 -1.33 0.30
CA SER A 67 -11.62 0.14 0.39
C SER A 67 -10.20 0.66 0.15
N ILE A 68 -9.19 0.07 0.80
CA ILE A 68 -7.78 0.41 0.56
C ILE A 68 -7.42 0.23 -0.93
N GLY A 69 -7.84 -0.88 -1.55
CA GLY A 69 -7.59 -1.12 -2.98
C GLY A 69 -8.24 -0.08 -3.90
N LYS A 70 -9.41 0.46 -3.53
CA LYS A 70 -10.06 1.54 -4.27
C LYS A 70 -9.27 2.84 -4.19
N GLU A 71 -8.85 3.22 -2.99
CA GLU A 71 -8.06 4.45 -2.77
C GLU A 71 -6.69 4.36 -3.46
N LEU A 72 -6.05 3.18 -3.43
CA LEU A 72 -4.83 2.91 -4.17
C LEU A 72 -5.03 3.08 -5.69
N ALA A 73 -6.15 2.60 -6.23
CA ALA A 73 -6.45 2.75 -7.66
C ALA A 73 -6.70 4.23 -8.04
N GLU A 74 -7.37 5.00 -7.19
CA GLU A 74 -7.56 6.45 -7.37
C GLU A 74 -6.20 7.19 -7.35
N PHE A 75 -5.32 6.81 -6.43
CA PHE A 75 -3.95 7.29 -6.40
C PHE A 75 -3.18 6.96 -7.69
N GLU A 76 -3.18 5.69 -8.13
CA GLU A 76 -2.52 5.27 -9.38
C GLU A 76 -3.09 5.96 -10.63
N GLU A 77 -4.38 6.30 -10.64
CA GLU A 77 -4.99 7.09 -11.71
C GLU A 77 -4.46 8.53 -11.73
N ALA A 78 -4.29 9.15 -10.56
CA ALA A 78 -3.74 10.50 -10.44
C ALA A 78 -2.25 10.60 -10.81
N LEU A 79 -1.53 9.49 -10.91
CA LEU A 79 -0.14 9.45 -11.38
C LEU A 79 0.00 9.53 -12.91
N LYS A 80 -1.09 9.38 -13.66
CA LYS A 80 -1.11 9.44 -15.13
C LYS A 80 -1.25 10.86 -15.65
#